data_AF-B7AQF8-F1
#
_entry.id   AF-B7AQF8-F1
#
_cell.length_a   1.000
_cell.length_b   1.000
_cell.length_c   1.000
_cell.angle_alpha   90.00
_cell.angle_beta   90.00
_cell.angle_gamma   90.00
#
_symmetry.space_group_name_H-M   'P 1'
#
loop_
_entity.id
_entity.type
_entity.pdbx_description
1 polymer ?
#
loop_
_entity_poly.entity_id
_entity_poly.type
_entity_poly.pdbx_seq_one_letter_code
_entity_poly.pdbx_strand_id
1 'polypeptide(L)'
;MTMNTDIKQYNDCSGWLDGLTEDMPDEFHKLAQVFELNVFEPVNIEGEKDIHAPYLMNDAVESYFAFEKSVITGEYKELEGEQLASIERLDGGYMLIVNQGGENAFTIRFTRLRLKTFYFNYGCMGHFWVKGYEYLRQLEYQFADIRDKYRYLGDGACTKQELIFAKLADFPPVKKYRSVPEPYYVPYPDCVYSEAVAYLIDIADSTGDSVMSGMLKTYQKKPTSLKSNMISAMFHMKSHGRFINRIISDMRNAASCYGSRVFGREEEAVRNRVHRMAESAMNAFVNEGFECLLYREEPFMYSKDSMTYKEHVLVFKNGIINRKCDIYTYE
;
A
#
# COMPACT_ATOMS: atom_id res chain seq x y z
N MET A 1 4.37 -0.46 -29.69
CA MET A 1 5.47 -0.16 -28.76
C MET A 1 5.34 -1.15 -27.63
N THR A 2 6.23 -2.14 -27.64
CA THR A 2 6.44 -3.09 -26.55
C THR A 2 6.63 -2.30 -25.26
N MET A 3 5.72 -2.50 -24.29
CA MET A 3 5.97 -2.06 -22.93
C MET A 3 7.26 -2.75 -22.48
N ASN A 4 8.26 -1.98 -22.08
CA ASN A 4 9.36 -2.53 -21.29
C ASN A 4 8.74 -3.03 -19.98
N THR A 5 8.42 -4.32 -19.94
CA THR A 5 8.11 -5.09 -18.73
C THR A 5 9.36 -5.36 -17.89
N ASP A 6 10.48 -4.70 -18.18
CA ASP A 6 11.75 -4.83 -17.45
C ASP A 6 11.74 -3.99 -16.15
N ILE A 7 10.84 -4.31 -15.24
CA ILE A 7 11.28 -4.49 -13.86
C ILE A 7 11.50 -5.99 -13.78
N LYS A 8 12.75 -6.45 -13.69
CA LYS A 8 13.05 -7.84 -13.34
C LYS A 8 12.36 -8.13 -12.00
N GLN A 9 11.12 -8.60 -12.03
CA GLN A 9 10.26 -8.73 -10.86
C GLN A 9 10.61 -9.96 -10.03
N TYR A 10 11.63 -10.70 -10.46
CA TYR A 10 12.17 -11.87 -9.81
C TYR A 10 13.69 -11.70 -9.83
N ASN A 11 14.26 -11.29 -8.68
CA ASN A 11 15.57 -11.83 -8.33
C ASN A 11 15.39 -13.34 -8.25
N ASP A 12 16.42 -14.11 -8.57
CA ASP A 12 16.34 -15.57 -8.57
C ASP A 12 16.10 -16.08 -7.12
N CYS A 13 14.82 -16.22 -6.74
CA CYS A 13 14.41 -16.71 -5.42
C CYS A 13 14.47 -18.24 -5.33
N SER A 14 15.01 -18.93 -6.35
CA SER A 14 15.05 -20.40 -6.40
C SER A 14 15.82 -21.02 -5.23
N GLY A 15 16.76 -20.28 -4.62
CA GLY A 15 17.50 -20.72 -3.44
C GLY A 15 16.73 -20.73 -2.12
N TRP A 16 15.52 -20.15 -2.04
CA TRP A 16 14.77 -19.99 -0.80
C TRP A 16 13.61 -20.97 -0.61
N LEU A 17 13.36 -21.80 -1.63
CA LEU A 17 12.38 -22.88 -1.58
C LEU A 17 12.94 -24.09 -2.31
N ASP A 18 13.60 -24.99 -1.58
CA ASP A 18 14.20 -26.20 -2.18
C ASP A 18 13.13 -27.05 -2.88
N GLY A 19 13.43 -27.57 -4.07
CA GLY A 19 12.45 -28.27 -4.92
C GLY A 19 11.58 -27.36 -5.81
N LEU A 20 11.72 -26.03 -5.73
CA LEU A 20 11.10 -25.10 -6.68
C LEU A 20 11.71 -25.30 -8.08
N THR A 21 10.85 -25.32 -9.10
CA THR A 21 11.22 -25.53 -10.51
C THR A 21 10.58 -24.48 -11.38
N GLU A 22 11.23 -24.07 -12.48
CA GLU A 22 10.77 -22.97 -13.37
C GLU A 22 9.38 -23.21 -13.99
N ASP A 23 8.93 -24.46 -14.10
CA ASP A 23 7.61 -24.80 -14.63
C ASP A 23 6.48 -24.70 -13.59
N MET A 24 6.80 -24.44 -12.31
CA MET A 24 5.78 -24.25 -11.29
C MET A 24 5.01 -22.93 -11.51
N PRO A 25 3.73 -22.86 -11.10
CA PRO A 25 2.97 -21.62 -11.13
C PRO A 25 3.67 -20.49 -10.36
N ASP A 26 3.43 -19.24 -10.79
CA ASP A 26 4.02 -18.01 -10.22
C ASP A 26 3.82 -17.92 -8.70
N GLU A 27 2.72 -18.45 -8.17
CA GLU A 27 2.45 -18.47 -6.72
C GLU A 27 3.53 -19.20 -5.91
N PHE A 28 4.19 -20.22 -6.48
CA PHE A 28 5.30 -20.90 -5.80
C PHE A 28 6.57 -20.04 -5.77
N HIS A 29 6.83 -19.27 -6.83
CA HIS A 29 7.92 -18.30 -6.87
C HIS A 29 7.67 -17.15 -5.89
N LYS A 30 6.42 -16.69 -5.76
CA LYS A 30 6.02 -15.73 -4.73
C LYS A 30 6.15 -16.30 -3.32
N LEU A 31 5.84 -17.57 -3.11
CA LEU A 31 6.03 -18.23 -1.82
C LEU A 31 7.52 -18.28 -1.42
N ALA A 32 8.42 -18.52 -2.37
CA ALA A 32 9.86 -18.45 -2.12
C ALA A 32 10.32 -17.06 -1.64
N GLN A 33 9.71 -15.98 -2.14
CA GLN A 33 10.00 -14.62 -1.66
C GLN A 33 9.62 -14.43 -0.18
N VAL A 34 8.56 -15.08 0.28
CA VAL A 34 8.16 -15.01 1.70
C VAL A 34 9.19 -15.68 2.61
N PHE A 35 9.80 -16.78 2.14
CA PHE A 35 10.91 -17.43 2.85
C PHE A 35 12.22 -16.63 2.75
N GLU A 36 12.52 -16.01 1.61
CA GLU A 36 13.65 -15.06 1.47
C GLU A 36 13.58 -13.93 2.50
N LEU A 37 12.37 -13.40 2.74
CA LEU A 37 12.14 -12.34 3.72
C LEU A 37 12.01 -12.89 5.15
N ASN A 38 11.96 -14.21 5.33
CA ASN A 38 11.75 -14.89 6.59
C ASN A 38 10.46 -14.46 7.33
N VAL A 39 9.36 -14.24 6.58
CA VAL A 39 8.06 -13.77 7.10
C VAL A 39 6.92 -14.75 6.88
N PHE A 40 7.22 -16.04 6.62
CA PHE A 40 6.18 -17.06 6.48
C PHE A 40 5.46 -17.29 7.80
N GLU A 41 4.15 -17.09 7.79
CA GLU A 41 3.28 -17.37 8.93
C GLU A 41 1.97 -17.99 8.44
N PRO A 42 1.68 -19.26 8.76
CA PRO A 42 0.42 -19.87 8.42
C PRO A 42 -0.70 -19.35 9.34
N VAL A 43 -1.79 -18.90 8.74
CA VAL A 43 -2.95 -18.33 9.44
C VAL A 43 -4.22 -19.11 9.10
N ASN A 44 -5.15 -19.14 10.06
CA ASN A 44 -6.50 -19.63 9.84
C ASN A 44 -7.43 -18.44 9.61
N ILE A 45 -7.96 -18.33 8.40
CA ILE A 45 -8.96 -17.32 8.09
C ILE A 45 -10.33 -17.81 8.58
N GLU A 46 -11.04 -16.98 9.34
CA GLU A 46 -12.36 -17.33 9.87
C GLU A 46 -13.33 -17.76 8.76
N GLY A 47 -14.00 -18.91 8.97
CA GLY A 47 -14.94 -19.48 8.00
C GLY A 47 -14.30 -20.29 6.86
N GLU A 48 -12.97 -20.28 6.73
CA GLU A 48 -12.24 -21.08 5.77
C GLU A 48 -11.73 -22.39 6.39
N LYS A 49 -11.64 -23.45 5.59
CA LYS A 49 -11.10 -24.75 6.02
C LYS A 49 -9.63 -24.93 5.68
N ASP A 50 -9.19 -24.23 4.65
CA ASP A 50 -7.83 -24.33 4.13
C ASP A 50 -6.90 -23.40 4.92
N ILE A 51 -5.63 -23.79 5.00
CA ILE A 51 -4.57 -22.98 5.59
C ILE A 51 -4.24 -21.87 4.62
N HIS A 52 -3.96 -20.70 5.17
CA HIS A 52 -3.54 -19.53 4.42
C HIS A 52 -2.19 -19.03 4.94
N ALA A 53 -1.53 -18.16 4.18
CA ALA A 53 -0.38 -17.38 4.67
C ALA A 53 -0.42 -15.99 4.03
N PRO A 54 -0.19 -14.90 4.77
CA PRO A 54 -0.12 -13.56 4.18
C PRO A 54 0.96 -13.48 3.09
N TYR A 55 0.63 -12.81 1.98
CA TYR A 55 1.60 -12.47 0.94
C TYR A 55 1.82 -10.95 0.84
N LEU A 56 0.74 -10.17 0.79
CA LEU A 56 0.78 -8.72 0.80
C LEU A 56 -0.39 -8.18 1.61
N MET A 57 -0.13 -7.31 2.57
CA MET A 57 -1.15 -6.61 3.35
C MET A 57 -0.82 -5.12 3.43
N ASN A 58 -1.68 -4.29 2.86
CA ASN A 58 -1.68 -2.84 3.01
C ASN A 58 -3.11 -2.29 2.89
N ASP A 59 -3.28 -0.99 2.94
CA ASP A 59 -4.62 -0.38 2.95
C ASP A 59 -5.38 -0.51 1.63
N ALA A 60 -4.71 -0.84 0.53
CA ALA A 60 -5.32 -1.11 -0.76
C ALA A 60 -5.63 -2.60 -1.01
N VAL A 61 -4.93 -3.51 -0.34
CA VAL A 61 -5.03 -4.95 -0.62
C VAL A 61 -4.65 -5.84 0.56
N GLU A 62 -5.42 -6.91 0.77
CA GLU A 62 -5.02 -8.07 1.57
C GLU A 62 -4.98 -9.30 0.65
N SER A 63 -3.80 -9.89 0.49
CA SER A 63 -3.55 -11.03 -0.38
C SER A 63 -2.91 -12.17 0.40
N TYR A 64 -3.46 -13.37 0.25
CA TYR A 64 -3.03 -14.56 0.97
C TYR A 64 -2.72 -15.68 -0.01
N PHE A 65 -1.68 -16.47 0.28
CA PHE A 65 -1.62 -17.83 -0.22
C PHE A 65 -2.79 -18.62 0.36
N ALA A 66 -3.50 -19.35 -0.48
CA ALA A 66 -4.48 -20.34 -0.07
C ALA A 66 -3.97 -21.72 -0.49
N PHE A 67 -3.72 -22.58 0.49
CA PHE A 67 -3.29 -23.95 0.28
C PHE A 67 -4.52 -24.85 0.14
N GLU A 68 -4.98 -25.09 -1.10
CA GLU A 68 -6.29 -25.72 -1.33
C GLU A 68 -6.32 -27.18 -0.84
N LYS A 69 -7.37 -27.51 -0.07
CA LYS A 69 -7.56 -28.83 0.59
C LYS A 69 -6.38 -29.19 1.47
N SER A 70 -5.86 -28.21 2.22
CA SER A 70 -4.64 -28.40 2.99
C SER A 70 -4.84 -29.26 4.24
N VAL A 71 -3.79 -29.97 4.63
CA VAL A 71 -3.65 -30.60 5.95
C VAL A 71 -2.29 -30.23 6.51
N ILE A 72 -2.26 -29.65 7.71
CA ILE A 72 -1.03 -29.42 8.48
C ILE A 72 -0.70 -30.61 9.36
N THR A 73 0.57 -31.00 9.39
CA THR A 73 1.11 -31.96 10.38
C THR A 73 2.25 -31.28 11.13
N GLY A 74 2.17 -31.30 12.46
CA GLY A 74 3.00 -30.45 13.33
C GLY A 74 2.29 -29.15 13.66
N GLU A 75 3.02 -28.21 14.25
CA GLU A 75 2.50 -26.89 14.63
C GLU A 75 3.50 -25.81 14.22
N TYR A 76 3.00 -24.66 13.75
CA TYR A 76 3.81 -23.46 13.64
C TYR A 76 4.09 -22.91 15.04
N LYS A 77 5.30 -22.40 15.26
CA LYS A 77 5.70 -21.74 16.49
C LYS A 77 6.22 -20.35 16.21
N GLU A 78 5.87 -19.41 17.08
CA GLU A 78 6.47 -18.07 17.12
C GLU A 78 7.89 -18.18 17.71
N LEU A 79 8.86 -18.49 16.85
CA LEU A 79 10.28 -18.62 17.21
C LEU A 79 11.09 -17.53 16.53
N GLU A 80 12.11 -17.03 17.23
CA GLU A 80 13.16 -16.23 16.60
C GLU A 80 14.09 -17.17 15.83
N GLY A 81 14.27 -16.94 14.52
CA GLY A 81 15.19 -17.74 13.71
C GLY A 81 14.85 -17.74 12.23
N GLU A 82 15.77 -18.26 11.42
CA GLU A 82 15.56 -18.46 9.98
C GLU A 82 14.61 -19.64 9.74
N GLN A 83 13.73 -19.47 8.77
CA GLN A 83 12.83 -20.52 8.27
C GLN A 83 13.39 -21.07 6.96
N LEU A 84 13.74 -22.34 6.95
CA LEU A 84 14.12 -23.06 5.75
C LEU A 84 12.92 -23.84 5.22
N ALA A 85 12.68 -23.76 3.91
CA ALA A 85 11.54 -24.41 3.29
C ALA A 85 11.93 -25.26 2.09
N SER A 86 11.21 -26.36 1.93
CA SER A 86 11.24 -27.17 0.71
C SER A 86 9.82 -27.53 0.25
N ILE A 87 9.68 -27.76 -1.06
CA ILE A 87 8.44 -28.16 -1.70
C ILE A 87 8.63 -29.48 -2.43
N GLU A 88 7.79 -30.46 -2.09
CA GLU A 88 7.77 -31.77 -2.74
C GLU A 88 6.51 -31.92 -3.60
N ARG A 89 6.66 -32.42 -4.83
CA ARG A 89 5.51 -32.80 -5.67
C ARG A 89 5.04 -34.19 -5.26
N LEU A 90 3.75 -34.32 -4.98
CA LEU A 90 3.10 -35.57 -4.63
C LEU A 90 2.11 -36.00 -5.71
N ASP A 91 1.69 -37.27 -5.68
CA ASP A 91 0.55 -37.70 -6.48
C ASP A 91 -0.71 -36.96 -6.02
N GLY A 92 -1.25 -36.10 -6.90
CA GLY A 92 -2.42 -35.27 -6.63
C GLY A 92 -2.17 -33.96 -5.87
N GLY A 93 -0.92 -33.50 -5.71
CA GLY A 93 -0.66 -32.20 -5.09
C GLY A 93 0.80 -31.94 -4.71
N TYR A 94 0.98 -31.28 -3.58
CA TYR A 94 2.27 -30.80 -3.09
C TYR A 94 2.36 -30.94 -1.56
N MET A 95 3.59 -30.92 -1.04
CA MET A 95 3.87 -30.82 0.39
C MET A 95 4.94 -29.76 0.62
N LEU A 96 4.56 -28.68 1.32
CA LEU A 96 5.48 -27.70 1.84
C LEU A 96 6.03 -28.22 3.17
N ILE A 97 7.34 -28.23 3.33
CA ILE A 97 8.04 -28.65 4.54
C ILE A 97 8.78 -27.42 5.05
N VAL A 98 8.52 -27.04 6.31
CA VAL A 98 9.12 -25.86 6.93
C VAL A 98 9.89 -26.28 8.17
N ASN A 99 11.16 -25.91 8.23
CA ASN A 99 12.02 -26.02 9.40
C ASN A 99 12.22 -24.62 10.00
N GLN A 100 11.90 -24.45 11.27
CA GLN A 100 12.05 -23.18 11.99
C GLN A 100 13.26 -23.28 12.92
N GLY A 101 14.40 -22.72 12.48
CA GLY A 101 15.62 -22.60 13.28
C GLY A 101 16.25 -23.93 13.75
N GLY A 102 15.89 -25.06 13.15
CA GLY A 102 16.31 -26.40 13.60
C GLY A 102 15.58 -26.90 14.86
N GLU A 103 14.76 -26.07 15.49
CA GLU A 103 14.05 -26.38 16.75
C GLU A 103 12.66 -26.98 16.51
N ASN A 104 12.03 -26.60 15.41
CA ASN A 104 10.69 -27.04 15.05
C ASN A 104 10.61 -27.37 13.56
N ALA A 105 9.70 -28.28 13.21
CA ALA A 105 9.36 -28.53 11.82
C ALA A 105 7.89 -28.92 11.70
N PHE A 106 7.26 -28.47 10.61
CA PHE A 106 5.90 -28.85 10.25
C PHE A 106 5.77 -28.99 8.74
N THR A 107 4.66 -29.59 8.31
CA THR A 107 4.37 -29.76 6.88
C THR A 107 2.96 -29.30 6.57
N ILE A 108 2.76 -28.74 5.38
CA ILE A 108 1.45 -28.43 4.80
C ILE A 108 1.31 -29.23 3.52
N ARG A 109 0.46 -30.25 3.52
CA ARG A 109 0.09 -30.99 2.31
C ARG A 109 -1.12 -30.33 1.69
N PHE A 110 -1.11 -30.06 0.38
CA PHE A 110 -2.20 -29.37 -0.32
C PHE A 110 -2.29 -29.79 -1.79
N THR A 111 -3.41 -29.51 -2.44
CA THR A 111 -3.64 -29.91 -3.84
C THR A 111 -3.21 -28.84 -4.85
N ARG A 112 -3.40 -27.56 -4.50
CA ARG A 112 -3.03 -26.42 -5.33
C ARG A 112 -2.70 -25.20 -4.46
N LEU A 113 -1.73 -24.41 -4.90
CA LEU A 113 -1.45 -23.09 -4.33
C LEU A 113 -2.11 -22.03 -5.22
N ARG A 114 -2.78 -21.06 -4.61
CA ARG A 114 -3.31 -19.88 -5.31
C ARG A 114 -3.17 -18.63 -4.44
N LEU A 115 -3.18 -17.46 -5.06
CA LEU A 115 -3.42 -16.21 -4.34
C LEU A 115 -4.93 -15.95 -4.21
N LYS A 116 -5.35 -15.62 -2.99
CA LYS A 116 -6.68 -15.10 -2.65
C LYS A 116 -6.52 -13.65 -2.26
N THR A 117 -7.03 -12.75 -3.09
CA THR A 117 -6.78 -11.31 -2.98
C THR A 117 -8.08 -10.54 -2.80
N PHE A 118 -8.07 -9.61 -1.85
CA PHE A 118 -9.16 -8.69 -1.56
C PHE A 118 -8.67 -7.25 -1.73
N TYR A 119 -9.45 -6.44 -2.45
CA TYR A 119 -9.12 -5.04 -2.69
C TYR A 119 -10.05 -4.13 -1.91
N PHE A 120 -9.49 -3.07 -1.32
CA PHE A 120 -10.21 -2.16 -0.46
C PHE A 120 -10.10 -0.71 -0.91
N ASN A 121 -11.10 0.09 -0.53
CA ASN A 121 -11.11 1.51 -0.77
C ASN A 121 -10.11 2.22 0.16
N TYR A 122 -8.92 2.44 -0.39
CA TYR A 122 -7.78 3.09 0.25
C TYR A 122 -7.82 4.64 0.17
N GLY A 123 -8.78 5.23 -0.55
CA GLY A 123 -8.77 6.66 -0.90
C GLY A 123 -8.85 7.62 0.29
N CYS A 124 -9.39 7.13 1.41
CA CYS A 124 -9.42 7.84 2.70
C CYS A 124 -8.71 7.06 3.81
N MET A 125 -7.98 5.99 3.48
CA MET A 125 -7.11 5.31 4.44
C MET A 125 -5.83 6.11 4.62
N GLY A 126 -5.31 6.20 5.84
CA GLY A 126 -4.07 6.93 6.08
C GLY A 126 -3.56 6.89 7.52
N HIS A 127 -2.23 6.91 7.63
CA HIS A 127 -1.50 6.87 8.89
C HIS A 127 -0.61 8.09 9.12
N PHE A 128 -0.55 8.58 10.36
CA PHE A 128 0.01 9.90 10.67
C PHE A 128 1.29 9.82 11.52
N TRP A 129 2.30 9.09 11.06
CA TRP A 129 3.55 8.85 11.81
C TRP A 129 4.52 10.03 11.81
N VAL A 130 4.59 10.80 10.72
CA VAL A 130 5.53 11.92 10.56
C VAL A 130 4.81 13.25 10.49
N LYS A 131 5.24 14.22 11.30
CA LYS A 131 4.62 15.54 11.41
C LYS A 131 4.92 16.46 10.22
N GLY A 132 3.97 17.36 9.97
CA GLY A 132 4.05 18.46 9.00
C GLY A 132 3.70 18.03 7.57
N TYR A 133 2.80 18.80 6.94
CA TYR A 133 2.30 18.56 5.59
C TYR A 133 1.67 17.17 5.41
N GLU A 134 0.88 16.76 6.39
CA GLU A 134 0.38 15.40 6.53
C GLU A 134 -0.49 14.98 5.34
N TYR A 135 -1.23 15.89 4.72
CA TYR A 135 -1.96 15.63 3.46
C TYR A 135 -1.05 15.21 2.29
N LEU A 136 0.19 15.72 2.21
CA LEU A 136 1.17 15.31 1.20
C LEU A 136 1.81 13.97 1.57
N ARG A 137 1.99 13.71 2.87
CA ARG A 137 2.47 12.41 3.36
C ARG A 137 1.44 11.32 3.13
N GLN A 138 0.14 11.61 3.28
CA GLN A 138 -0.93 10.68 2.92
C GLN A 138 -0.92 10.35 1.44
N LEU A 139 -0.71 11.34 0.56
CA LEU A 139 -0.53 11.05 -0.86
C LEU A 139 0.68 10.14 -1.12
N GLU A 140 1.83 10.42 -0.49
CA GLU A 140 3.03 9.58 -0.62
C GLU A 140 2.78 8.15 -0.15
N TYR A 141 2.12 7.98 1.01
CA TYR A 141 1.70 6.69 1.56
C TYR A 141 0.79 5.93 0.59
N GLN A 142 -0.29 6.56 0.12
CA GLN A 142 -1.23 5.95 -0.80
C GLN A 142 -0.59 5.58 -2.14
N PHE A 143 0.35 6.39 -2.64
CA PHE A 143 1.13 6.02 -3.83
C PHE A 143 2.01 4.79 -3.55
N ALA A 144 2.64 4.71 -2.38
CA ALA A 144 3.45 3.56 -1.99
C ALA A 144 2.62 2.27 -1.90
N ASP A 145 1.44 2.31 -1.29
CA ASP A 145 0.53 1.15 -1.23
C ASP A 145 0.14 0.62 -2.61
N ILE A 146 -0.18 1.53 -3.54
CA ILE A 146 -0.53 1.17 -4.91
C ILE A 146 0.69 0.62 -5.66
N ARG A 147 1.89 1.17 -5.40
CA ARG A 147 3.13 0.66 -5.98
C ARG A 147 3.42 -0.76 -5.49
N ASP A 148 3.23 -1.04 -4.22
CA ASP A 148 3.45 -2.36 -3.65
C ASP A 148 2.40 -3.34 -4.19
N LYS A 149 1.13 -2.94 -4.25
CA LYS A 149 0.06 -3.68 -4.95
C LYS A 149 0.47 -4.06 -6.38
N TYR A 150 0.97 -3.11 -7.17
CA TYR A 150 1.47 -3.37 -8.53
C TYR A 150 2.70 -4.30 -8.55
N ARG A 151 3.67 -4.07 -7.67
CA ARG A 151 4.93 -4.82 -7.67
C ARG A 151 4.81 -6.26 -7.19
N TYR A 152 3.90 -6.56 -6.27
CA TYR A 152 3.73 -7.92 -5.76
C TYR A 152 2.66 -8.70 -6.53
N LEU A 153 1.62 -8.04 -7.04
CA LEU A 153 0.48 -8.70 -7.69
C LEU A 153 0.42 -8.52 -9.22
N GLY A 154 1.23 -7.63 -9.78
CA GLY A 154 1.28 -7.36 -11.21
C GLY A 154 0.27 -6.31 -11.68
N ASP A 155 0.29 -6.05 -12.98
CA ASP A 155 -0.55 -5.03 -13.64
C ASP A 155 -2.05 -5.36 -13.57
N GLY A 156 -2.41 -6.65 -13.64
CA GLY A 156 -3.79 -7.13 -13.56
C GLY A 156 -4.50 -6.80 -12.24
N ALA A 157 -3.75 -6.47 -11.19
CA ALA A 157 -4.30 -6.01 -9.92
C ALA A 157 -4.66 -4.51 -9.92
N CYS A 158 -4.19 -3.73 -10.90
CA CYS A 158 -4.29 -2.27 -10.91
C CYS A 158 -5.14 -1.75 -12.08
N THR A 159 -5.92 -0.71 -11.81
CA THR A 159 -6.53 0.12 -12.85
C THR A 159 -5.47 0.94 -13.59
N LYS A 160 -5.82 1.47 -14.78
CA LYS A 160 -4.93 2.35 -15.55
C LYS A 160 -4.46 3.58 -14.75
N GLN A 161 -5.33 4.13 -13.91
CA GLN A 161 -4.99 5.27 -13.06
C GLN A 161 -4.04 4.85 -11.93
N GLU A 162 -4.28 3.70 -11.30
CA GLU A 162 -3.37 3.14 -10.28
C GLU A 162 -1.97 2.87 -10.84
N LEU A 163 -1.83 2.46 -12.10
CA LEU A 163 -0.51 2.28 -12.74
C LEU A 163 0.27 3.61 -12.86
N ILE A 164 -0.42 4.74 -13.03
CA ILE A 164 0.20 6.08 -13.01
C ILE A 164 0.59 6.45 -11.58
N PHE A 165 -0.28 6.17 -10.61
CA PHE A 165 -0.05 6.43 -9.19
C PHE A 165 1.11 5.61 -8.59
N ALA A 166 1.23 4.33 -8.95
CA ALA A 166 2.38 3.50 -8.59
C ALA A 166 3.71 4.12 -9.02
N LYS A 167 3.74 4.77 -10.19
CA LYS A 167 4.93 5.48 -10.71
C LYS A 167 5.22 6.77 -9.97
N LEU A 168 4.21 7.45 -9.43
CA LEU A 168 4.37 8.65 -8.62
C LEU A 168 5.03 8.38 -7.26
N ALA A 169 4.93 7.15 -6.73
CA ALA A 169 5.64 6.75 -5.51
C ALA A 169 7.18 6.83 -5.66
N ASP A 170 7.69 6.65 -6.88
CA ASP A 170 9.12 6.75 -7.18
C ASP A 170 9.53 8.18 -7.62
N PHE A 171 8.56 9.11 -7.72
CA PHE A 171 8.80 10.47 -8.20
C PHE A 171 9.54 11.32 -7.14
N PRO A 172 10.75 11.86 -7.45
CA PRO A 172 11.60 12.45 -6.41
C PRO A 172 10.99 13.61 -5.60
N PRO A 173 10.18 14.51 -6.19
CA PRO A 173 9.46 15.53 -5.41
C PRO A 173 8.46 14.98 -4.38
N VAL A 174 7.78 13.86 -4.69
CA VAL A 174 6.82 13.20 -3.77
C VAL A 174 7.58 12.55 -2.62
N LYS A 175 8.67 11.84 -2.89
CA LYS A 175 9.50 11.14 -1.89
C LYS A 175 10.13 12.04 -0.81
N LYS A 176 10.08 13.37 -0.98
CA LYS A 176 10.44 14.33 0.08
C LYS A 176 9.43 14.36 1.24
N TYR A 177 8.24 13.81 1.02
CA TYR A 177 7.15 13.71 1.99
C TYR A 177 7.01 12.29 2.52
N ARG A 178 8.12 11.64 2.89
CA ARG A 178 8.12 10.29 3.48
C ARG A 178 7.06 10.18 4.58
N SER A 179 6.14 9.25 4.42
CA SER A 179 5.02 9.02 5.35
C SER A 179 5.46 8.29 6.62
N VAL A 180 6.47 7.44 6.51
CA VAL A 180 7.02 6.62 7.60
C VAL A 180 8.33 7.19 8.18
N PRO A 181 8.65 6.90 9.44
CA PRO A 181 9.97 7.19 10.02
C PRO A 181 11.09 6.43 9.29
N GLU A 182 12.33 6.94 9.36
CA GLU A 182 13.49 6.39 8.63
C GLU A 182 13.69 4.87 8.79
N PRO A 183 13.56 4.26 9.99
CA PRO A 183 13.76 2.81 10.16
C PRO A 183 12.79 1.94 9.36
N TYR A 184 11.63 2.49 8.99
CA TYR A 184 10.58 1.80 8.26
C TYR A 184 10.53 2.19 6.78
N TYR A 185 11.38 3.12 6.34
CA TYR A 185 11.39 3.59 4.96
C TYR A 185 12.15 2.61 4.06
N VAL A 186 11.43 1.95 3.15
CA VAL A 186 12.04 1.08 2.14
C VAL A 186 12.52 1.94 0.96
N PRO A 187 13.85 2.02 0.71
CA PRO A 187 14.38 2.90 -0.32
C PRO A 187 14.22 2.27 -1.70
N TYR A 188 13.44 2.93 -2.56
CA TYR A 188 13.41 2.63 -3.99
C TYR A 188 14.19 3.67 -4.80
N PRO A 189 14.71 3.34 -5.99
CA PRO A 189 15.37 4.32 -6.85
C PRO A 189 14.44 5.49 -7.20
N ASP A 190 15.03 6.68 -7.32
CA ASP A 190 14.36 7.85 -7.87
C ASP A 190 14.08 7.63 -9.36
N CYS A 191 12.85 7.84 -9.81
CA CYS A 191 12.50 7.71 -11.22
C CYS A 191 11.53 8.80 -11.70
N VAL A 192 11.74 9.27 -12.94
CA VAL A 192 10.91 10.30 -13.57
C VAL A 192 10.22 9.70 -14.79
N TYR A 193 9.12 9.01 -14.55
CA TYR A 193 8.31 8.39 -15.62
C TYR A 193 7.57 9.45 -16.43
N SER A 194 7.66 9.35 -17.75
CA SER A 194 7.13 10.36 -18.68
C SER A 194 5.62 10.57 -18.53
N GLU A 195 4.88 9.49 -18.37
CA GLU A 195 3.44 9.38 -18.20
C GLU A 195 2.97 9.90 -16.84
N ALA A 196 3.77 9.70 -15.78
CA ALA A 196 3.46 10.24 -14.46
C ALA A 196 3.63 11.77 -14.46
N VAL A 197 4.69 12.27 -15.10
CA VAL A 197 4.88 13.72 -15.26
C VAL A 197 3.82 14.32 -16.19
N ALA A 198 3.43 13.62 -17.26
CA ALA A 198 2.34 14.06 -18.13
C ALA A 198 1.01 14.21 -17.37
N TYR A 199 0.66 13.22 -16.54
CA TYR A 199 -0.48 13.34 -15.63
C TYR A 199 -0.40 14.59 -14.74
N LEU A 200 0.74 14.84 -14.09
CA LEU A 200 0.90 16.04 -13.26
C LEU A 200 0.78 17.34 -14.09
N ILE A 201 1.30 17.37 -15.32
CA ILE A 201 1.16 18.53 -16.22
C ILE A 201 -0.32 18.76 -16.55
N ASP A 202 -1.07 17.71 -16.88
CA ASP A 202 -2.50 17.80 -17.21
C ASP A 202 -3.32 18.29 -16.01
N ILE A 203 -2.99 17.85 -14.79
CA ILE A 203 -3.63 18.37 -13.58
C ILE A 203 -3.27 19.84 -13.34
N ALA A 204 -2.02 20.24 -13.55
CA ALA A 204 -1.62 21.64 -13.42
C ALA A 204 -2.33 22.52 -14.46
N ASP A 205 -2.37 22.11 -15.72
CA ASP A 205 -3.03 22.84 -16.80
C ASP A 205 -4.56 22.93 -16.56
N SER A 206 -5.22 21.83 -16.16
CA SER A 206 -6.67 21.82 -15.89
C SER A 206 -7.09 22.59 -14.63
N THR A 207 -6.19 22.79 -13.67
CA THR A 207 -6.44 23.61 -12.47
C THR A 207 -5.96 25.07 -12.63
N GLY A 208 -5.44 25.43 -13.81
CA GLY A 208 -4.97 26.77 -14.15
C GLY A 208 -3.63 27.14 -13.49
N ASP A 209 -2.84 26.16 -13.07
CA ASP A 209 -1.55 26.34 -12.41
C ASP A 209 -0.40 26.35 -13.43
N SER A 210 -0.32 27.43 -14.20
CA SER A 210 0.68 27.57 -15.28
C SER A 210 2.12 27.54 -14.79
N VAL A 211 2.37 27.96 -13.54
CA VAL A 211 3.71 27.94 -12.92
C VAL A 211 4.14 26.51 -12.60
N MET A 212 3.27 25.71 -11.97
CA MET A 212 3.52 24.27 -11.74
C MET A 212 3.72 23.53 -13.06
N SER A 213 2.82 23.75 -14.03
CA SER A 213 2.90 23.15 -15.36
C SER A 213 4.24 23.45 -16.06
N GLY A 214 4.66 24.72 -16.06
CA GLY A 214 5.95 25.13 -16.61
C GLY A 214 7.13 24.45 -15.90
N MET A 215 7.10 24.39 -14.56
CA MET A 215 8.16 23.75 -13.78
C MET A 215 8.25 22.24 -14.11
N LEU A 216 7.13 21.53 -14.14
CA LEU A 216 7.06 20.11 -14.49
C LEU A 216 7.58 19.84 -15.90
N LYS A 217 7.16 20.64 -16.91
CA LYS A 217 7.66 20.58 -18.29
C LYS A 217 9.18 20.74 -18.37
N THR A 218 9.75 21.67 -17.59
CA THR A 218 11.21 21.87 -17.56
C THR A 218 11.95 20.78 -16.78
N TYR A 219 11.32 20.19 -15.76
CA TYR A 219 11.89 19.09 -14.99
C TYR A 219 11.93 17.81 -15.80
N GLN A 220 10.86 17.49 -16.54
CA GLN A 220 10.81 16.33 -17.44
C GLN A 220 11.96 16.31 -18.44
N LYS A 221 12.29 17.48 -19.03
CA LYS A 221 13.38 17.61 -20.02
C LYS A 221 14.77 17.46 -19.40
N LYS A 222 14.96 17.94 -18.16
CA LYS A 222 16.24 17.90 -17.46
C LYS A 222 16.00 17.81 -15.95
N PRO A 223 15.87 16.58 -15.41
CA PRO A 223 15.71 16.35 -13.99
C PRO A 223 16.98 16.75 -13.24
N THR A 224 16.86 17.63 -12.25
CA THR A 224 17.97 17.99 -11.35
C THR A 224 17.46 18.02 -9.91
N SER A 225 18.37 17.78 -8.95
CA SER A 225 18.03 17.86 -7.52
C SER A 225 17.45 19.24 -7.15
N LEU A 226 18.01 20.33 -7.70
CA LEU A 226 17.49 21.68 -7.49
C LEU A 226 16.03 21.81 -7.92
N LYS A 227 15.69 21.41 -9.16
CA LYS A 227 14.30 21.48 -9.65
C LYS A 227 13.37 20.53 -8.89
N SER A 228 13.87 19.36 -8.49
CA SER A 228 13.11 18.42 -7.64
C SER A 228 12.73 19.08 -6.31
N ASN A 229 13.67 19.78 -5.67
CA ASN A 229 13.42 20.49 -4.42
C ASN A 229 12.46 21.67 -4.63
N MET A 230 12.55 22.37 -5.76
CA MET A 230 11.60 23.44 -6.10
C MET A 230 10.18 22.89 -6.27
N ILE A 231 9.98 21.83 -7.07
CA ILE A 231 8.65 21.20 -7.24
C ILE A 231 8.12 20.69 -5.91
N SER A 232 8.98 20.03 -5.12
CA SER A 232 8.59 19.55 -3.80
C SER A 232 8.12 20.69 -2.91
N ALA A 233 8.85 21.82 -2.86
CA ALA A 233 8.43 23.00 -2.11
C ALA A 233 7.09 23.56 -2.63
N MET A 234 6.90 23.60 -3.95
CA MET A 234 5.65 24.05 -4.57
C MET A 234 4.45 23.21 -4.12
N PHE A 235 4.59 21.90 -3.89
CA PHE A 235 3.48 21.05 -3.42
C PHE A 235 2.84 21.55 -2.12
N HIS A 236 3.61 22.15 -1.20
CA HIS A 236 3.04 22.65 0.04
C HIS A 236 2.69 24.14 0.03
N MET A 237 2.89 24.85 -1.07
CA MET A 237 2.56 26.28 -1.16
C MET A 237 1.06 26.48 -1.41
N LYS A 238 0.49 27.53 -0.82
CA LYS A 238 -0.93 27.87 -0.97
C LYS A 238 -1.32 28.12 -2.43
N SER A 239 -0.43 28.72 -3.22
CA SER A 239 -0.64 28.99 -4.65
C SER A 239 -0.93 27.73 -5.47
N HIS A 240 -0.44 26.57 -5.04
CA HIS A 240 -0.58 25.28 -5.73
C HIS A 240 -1.60 24.36 -5.04
N GLY A 241 -2.41 24.88 -4.11
CA GLY A 241 -3.36 24.09 -3.33
C GLY A 241 -4.42 23.38 -4.19
N ARG A 242 -4.96 24.05 -5.23
CA ARG A 242 -5.94 23.44 -6.14
C ARG A 242 -5.37 22.26 -6.93
N PHE A 243 -4.11 22.36 -7.33
CA PHE A 243 -3.37 21.29 -7.99
C PHE A 243 -3.29 20.05 -7.08
N ILE A 244 -2.89 20.21 -5.82
CA ILE A 244 -2.85 19.10 -4.86
C ILE A 244 -4.24 18.55 -4.53
N ASN A 245 -5.23 19.41 -4.32
CA ASN A 245 -6.61 18.97 -4.06
C ASN A 245 -7.15 18.09 -5.19
N ARG A 246 -6.79 18.42 -6.44
CA ARG A 246 -7.17 17.60 -7.58
C ARG A 246 -6.51 16.22 -7.55
N ILE A 247 -5.22 16.13 -7.19
CA ILE A 247 -4.54 14.83 -7.03
C ILE A 247 -5.21 13.99 -5.93
N ILE A 248 -5.54 14.59 -4.78
CA ILE A 248 -6.27 13.91 -3.69
C ILE A 248 -7.65 13.43 -4.17
N SER A 249 -8.37 14.27 -4.93
CA SER A 249 -9.66 13.89 -5.51
C SER A 249 -9.52 12.72 -6.49
N ASP A 250 -8.53 12.77 -7.38
CA ASP A 250 -8.30 11.70 -8.36
C ASP A 250 -7.88 10.40 -7.66
N MET A 251 -7.13 10.48 -6.56
CA MET A 251 -6.80 9.35 -5.69
C MET A 251 -8.06 8.69 -5.11
N ARG A 252 -8.96 9.49 -4.51
CA ARG A 252 -10.23 9.01 -3.96
C ARG A 252 -11.13 8.41 -5.03
N ASN A 253 -11.16 9.03 -6.21
CA ASN A 253 -11.92 8.52 -7.34
C ASN A 253 -11.39 7.17 -7.84
N ALA A 254 -10.06 7.01 -7.93
CA ALA A 254 -9.45 5.73 -8.32
C ALA A 254 -9.76 4.61 -7.32
N ALA A 255 -9.81 4.92 -6.01
CA ALA A 255 -10.13 3.95 -4.98
C ALA A 255 -11.64 3.62 -4.87
N SER A 256 -12.52 4.47 -5.43
CA SER A 256 -13.98 4.39 -5.24
C SER A 256 -14.62 3.14 -5.85
N CYS A 257 -13.94 2.44 -6.75
CA CYS A 257 -14.42 1.18 -7.32
C CYS A 257 -14.29 -0.02 -6.36
N TYR A 258 -13.51 0.12 -5.28
CA TYR A 258 -13.29 -0.92 -4.29
C TYR A 258 -14.25 -0.79 -3.10
N GLY A 259 -14.54 -1.92 -2.45
CA GLY A 259 -15.39 -1.96 -1.25
C GLY A 259 -14.67 -1.48 0.01
N SER A 260 -15.42 -1.17 1.07
CA SER A 260 -14.82 -0.99 2.40
C SER A 260 -14.64 -2.34 3.09
N ARG A 261 -13.74 -2.40 4.08
CA ARG A 261 -13.67 -3.51 5.03
C ARG A 261 -15.01 -3.63 5.79
N VAL A 262 -15.37 -4.87 6.13
CA VAL A 262 -16.62 -5.18 6.85
C VAL A 262 -16.25 -5.97 8.10
N PHE A 263 -16.62 -5.46 9.26
CA PHE A 263 -16.20 -6.06 10.54
C PHE A 263 -17.35 -6.74 11.28
N GLY A 264 -17.02 -7.40 12.39
CA GLY A 264 -18.03 -7.98 13.29
C GLY A 264 -18.93 -6.91 13.92
N ARG A 265 -20.06 -7.32 14.48
CA ARG A 265 -21.07 -6.41 15.04
C ARG A 265 -20.52 -5.40 16.05
N GLU A 266 -19.63 -5.84 16.95
CA GLU A 266 -19.05 -4.99 17.99
C GLU A 266 -18.07 -3.97 17.40
N GLU A 267 -17.19 -4.41 16.49
CA GLU A 267 -16.24 -3.57 15.77
C GLU A 267 -16.96 -2.52 14.92
N GLU A 268 -18.02 -2.91 14.21
CA GLU A 268 -18.89 -1.99 13.47
C GLU A 268 -19.58 -0.97 14.38
N ALA A 269 -19.96 -1.35 15.60
CA ALA A 269 -20.54 -0.40 16.55
C ALA A 269 -19.52 0.66 17.00
N VAL A 270 -18.28 0.26 17.25
CA VAL A 270 -17.16 1.17 17.56
C VAL A 270 -16.90 2.08 16.36
N ARG A 271 -16.75 1.51 15.16
CA ARG A 271 -16.54 2.23 13.91
C ARG A 271 -17.57 3.33 13.68
N ASN A 272 -18.85 2.97 13.77
CA ASN A 272 -19.95 3.91 13.58
C ASN A 272 -19.99 5.01 14.65
N ARG A 273 -19.57 4.71 15.88
CA ARG A 273 -19.47 5.73 16.94
C ARG A 273 -18.36 6.74 16.62
N VAL A 274 -17.16 6.25 16.30
CA VAL A 274 -15.99 7.10 15.98
C VAL A 274 -16.28 7.94 14.74
N HIS A 275 -16.85 7.34 13.69
CA HIS A 275 -17.22 8.04 12.47
C HIS A 275 -18.16 9.23 12.73
N ARG A 276 -19.23 9.01 13.52
CA ARG A 276 -20.15 10.11 13.88
C ARG A 276 -19.47 11.23 14.66
N MET A 277 -18.51 10.91 15.52
CA MET A 277 -17.74 11.92 16.27
C MET A 277 -16.87 12.75 15.33
N ALA A 278 -16.10 12.09 14.45
CA ALA A 278 -15.21 12.74 13.51
C ALA A 278 -15.98 13.55 12.45
N GLU A 279 -17.06 13.00 11.89
CA GLU A 279 -17.94 13.69 10.94
C GLU A 279 -18.58 14.93 11.58
N SER A 280 -19.11 14.81 12.81
CA SER A 280 -19.68 15.96 13.52
C SER A 280 -18.64 17.06 13.75
N ALA A 281 -17.41 16.71 14.12
CA ALA A 281 -16.35 17.69 14.32
C ALA A 281 -15.88 18.31 13.00
N MET A 282 -15.73 17.51 11.94
CA MET A 282 -15.43 18.00 10.60
C MET A 282 -16.48 19.01 10.14
N ASN A 283 -17.77 18.69 10.30
CA ASN A 283 -18.86 19.58 9.93
C ASN A 283 -18.83 20.90 10.73
N ALA A 284 -18.43 20.87 12.01
CA ALA A 284 -18.24 22.09 12.78
C ALA A 284 -17.14 22.98 12.19
N PHE A 285 -15.97 22.43 11.85
CA PHE A 285 -14.90 23.18 11.18
C PHE A 285 -15.32 23.71 9.80
N VAL A 286 -16.04 22.91 9.02
CA VAL A 286 -16.56 23.34 7.71
C VAL A 286 -17.54 24.51 7.87
N ASN A 287 -18.42 24.48 8.87
CA ASN A 287 -19.34 25.58 9.19
C ASN A 287 -18.60 26.86 9.62
N GLU A 288 -17.43 26.72 10.24
CA GLU A 288 -16.53 27.84 10.57
C GLU A 288 -15.71 28.34 9.35
N GLY A 289 -15.87 27.71 8.18
CA GLY A 289 -15.23 28.10 6.93
C GLY A 289 -13.87 27.47 6.69
N PHE A 290 -13.50 26.43 7.45
CA PHE A 290 -12.29 25.68 7.20
C PHE A 290 -12.50 24.63 6.10
N GLU A 291 -11.45 24.41 5.30
CA GLU A 291 -11.38 23.24 4.43
C GLU A 291 -10.89 22.05 5.25
N CYS A 292 -11.51 20.88 5.07
CA CYS A 292 -11.18 19.69 5.82
C CYS A 292 -10.99 18.45 4.93
N LEU A 293 -10.20 17.49 5.40
CA LEU A 293 -10.18 16.11 4.90
C LEU A 293 -10.41 15.15 6.05
N LEU A 294 -11.20 14.11 5.80
CA LEU A 294 -11.37 12.98 6.71
C LEU A 294 -10.56 11.78 6.22
N TYR A 295 -9.77 11.19 7.11
CA TYR A 295 -9.05 9.95 6.92
C TYR A 295 -9.42 8.95 8.02
N ARG A 296 -9.27 7.67 7.75
CA ARG A 296 -9.51 6.58 8.70
C ARG A 296 -8.31 5.63 8.76
N GLU A 297 -8.10 5.07 9.94
CA GLU A 297 -7.14 4.01 10.25
C GLU A 297 -7.97 2.81 10.71
N GLU A 298 -7.91 1.68 9.98
CA GLU A 298 -8.74 0.49 10.23
C GLU A 298 -7.86 -0.75 10.34
N PRO A 299 -8.15 -1.70 11.26
CA PRO A 299 -7.41 -2.96 11.34
C PRO A 299 -7.59 -3.81 10.08
N PHE A 300 -6.63 -4.70 9.81
CA PHE A 300 -6.78 -5.70 8.74
C PHE A 300 -7.94 -6.66 9.02
N MET A 301 -8.60 -7.12 7.95
CA MET A 301 -9.84 -7.90 8.06
C MET A 301 -9.57 -9.37 8.39
N TYR A 302 -8.64 -10.01 7.69
CA TYR A 302 -8.43 -11.46 7.80
C TYR A 302 -7.20 -11.87 8.62
N SER A 303 -6.30 -10.94 8.88
CA SER A 303 -5.14 -11.11 9.77
C SER A 303 -5.11 -9.95 10.77
N LYS A 304 -6.00 -9.99 11.76
CA LYS A 304 -6.21 -8.88 12.69
C LYS A 304 -4.90 -8.48 13.37
N ASP A 305 -4.58 -7.20 13.26
CA ASP A 305 -3.47 -6.59 13.98
C ASP A 305 -3.96 -6.03 15.34
N SER A 306 -3.04 -5.45 16.11
CA SER A 306 -3.38 -4.79 17.37
C SER A 306 -3.99 -3.39 17.18
N MET A 307 -4.32 -3.00 15.95
CA MET A 307 -4.76 -1.65 15.64
C MET A 307 -6.24 -1.46 15.97
N THR A 308 -6.57 -0.28 16.51
CA THR A 308 -7.95 0.11 16.77
C THR A 308 -8.42 1.08 15.70
N TYR A 309 -9.73 1.08 15.43
CA TYR A 309 -10.33 2.01 14.49
C TYR A 309 -10.16 3.46 14.96
N LYS A 310 -9.64 4.32 14.09
CA LYS A 310 -9.53 5.77 14.34
C LYS A 310 -9.94 6.57 13.12
N GLU A 311 -10.38 7.80 13.35
CA GLU A 311 -10.56 8.78 12.28
C GLU A 311 -9.80 10.07 12.57
N HIS A 312 -9.29 10.67 11.51
CA HIS A 312 -8.45 11.85 11.54
C HIS A 312 -9.08 12.95 10.68
N VAL A 313 -9.49 14.04 11.32
CA VAL A 313 -9.94 15.26 10.66
C VAL A 313 -8.74 16.17 10.46
N LEU A 314 -8.33 16.35 9.22
CA LEU A 314 -7.32 17.33 8.83
C LEU A 314 -8.02 18.66 8.57
N VAL A 315 -7.67 19.68 9.35
CA VAL A 315 -8.25 21.03 9.24
C VAL A 315 -7.21 21.96 8.64
N PHE A 316 -7.44 22.46 7.42
CA PHE A 316 -6.49 23.34 6.76
C PHE A 316 -6.47 24.73 7.38
N LYS A 317 -5.27 25.20 7.68
CA LYS A 317 -5.02 26.54 8.20
C LYS A 317 -4.73 27.52 7.07
N ASN A 318 -5.17 28.76 7.27
CA ASN A 318 -4.75 29.89 6.47
C ASN A 318 -3.29 30.25 6.77
N GLY A 319 -2.35 29.60 6.09
CA GLY A 319 -0.96 30.03 6.04
C GLY A 319 -0.74 31.18 5.05
N ILE A 320 0.31 31.98 5.29
CA ILE A 320 0.67 33.12 4.42
C ILE A 320 1.26 32.64 3.09
N ILE A 321 2.22 31.72 3.15
CA ILE A 321 2.93 31.18 1.98
C ILE A 321 2.61 29.69 1.81
N ASN A 322 2.81 28.92 2.88
CA ASN A 322 2.64 27.47 2.88
C ASN A 322 1.26 27.08 3.41
N ARG A 323 0.65 26.08 2.79
CA ARG A 323 -0.54 25.41 3.27
C ARG A 323 -0.16 24.44 4.39
N LYS A 324 -0.86 24.54 5.51
CA LYS A 324 -0.68 23.70 6.71
C LYS A 324 -2.02 23.12 7.13
N CYS A 325 -1.99 22.02 7.87
CA CYS A 325 -3.18 21.45 8.51
C CYS A 325 -2.87 21.12 9.96
N ASP A 326 -3.91 21.18 10.80
CA ASP A 326 -3.93 20.48 12.08
C ASP A 326 -4.64 19.14 11.92
N ILE A 327 -4.36 18.20 12.81
CA ILE A 327 -5.00 16.89 12.85
C ILE A 327 -5.74 16.75 14.17
N TYR A 328 -7.00 16.36 14.09
CA TYR A 328 -7.83 15.98 15.23
C TYR A 328 -8.19 14.50 15.08
N THR A 329 -7.80 13.69 16.05
CA THR A 329 -8.00 12.23 16.06
C THR A 329 -9.15 11.84 16.96
N TYR A 330 -9.95 10.87 16.53
CA TYR A 330 -11.11 10.32 17.24
C TYR A 330 -10.97 8.80 17.34
N GLU A 331 -11.28 8.25 18.52
CA GLU A 331 -11.18 6.83 18.87
C GLU A 331 -12.28 6.34 19.84
#